data_AF-A0A9D5KEC9-F1
#
_entry.id   AF-A0A9D5KEC9-F1
#
_cell.length_a   1.000
_cell.length_b   1.000
_cell.length_c   1.000
_cell.angle_alpha   90.00
_cell.angle_beta   90.00
_cell.angle_gamma   90.00
#
_symmetry.space_group_name_H-M   'P 1'
#
loop_
_entity.id
_entity.type
_entity.pdbx_description
1 polymer ?
#
loop_
_entity_poly.entity_id
_entity_poly.type
_entity_poly.pdbx_seq_one_letter_code
_entity_poly.pdbx_strand_id
1 'polypeptide(L)'
;ALACRAGNWFFVGPDNGVLSYALSAHADRRIYRLENDAFFHAPVSRTFHGRDIFAPVSAHLSSGAALDEMGPVAEEYAVIEQPDAVSDAATVRGTVTYIDRFGNAFTNITAGHVERLGGAPVAAAGPAGGIPLCACYADVARGDPLAIVNSTGCLEIAVNGGSAARKLGLAAGDPVSLTLKRA
;
A
#
# COMPACT_ATOMS: atom_id res chain seq x y z
N ALA A 1 -11.67 1.01 -18.36
CA ALA A 1 -10.45 1.73 -17.97
C ALA A 1 -10.84 3.11 -17.46
N LEU A 2 -10.03 3.72 -16.61
CA LEU A 2 -10.39 4.92 -15.87
C LEU A 2 -9.33 6.01 -16.01
N ALA A 3 -9.77 7.26 -16.04
CA ALA A 3 -8.98 8.42 -15.64
C ALA A 3 -9.58 9.01 -14.37
N CYS A 4 -8.72 9.26 -13.40
CA CYS A 4 -9.13 9.72 -12.09
C CYS A 4 -8.31 10.94 -11.69
N ARG A 5 -8.92 11.82 -10.88
CA ARG A 5 -8.21 12.81 -10.08
C ARG A 5 -8.45 12.52 -8.62
N ALA A 6 -7.39 12.53 -7.83
CA ALA A 6 -7.43 12.38 -6.37
C ALA A 6 -6.44 13.39 -5.77
N GLY A 7 -6.95 14.39 -5.04
CA GLY A 7 -6.20 15.58 -4.65
C GLY A 7 -5.59 16.30 -5.87
N ASN A 8 -4.26 16.41 -5.87
CA ASN A 8 -3.47 17.08 -6.92
C ASN A 8 -2.96 16.12 -8.01
N TRP A 9 -3.31 14.84 -7.94
CA TRP A 9 -2.75 13.82 -8.81
C TRP A 9 -3.79 13.31 -9.80
N PHE A 10 -3.32 12.97 -10.99
CA PHE A 10 -4.08 12.22 -11.98
C PHE A 10 -3.59 10.77 -12.02
N PHE A 11 -4.53 9.85 -12.14
CA PHE A 11 -4.27 8.42 -12.28
C PHE A 11 -5.00 7.91 -13.52
N VAL A 12 -4.33 7.10 -14.33
CA VAL A 12 -4.89 6.51 -15.55
C VAL A 12 -4.56 5.04 -15.55
N GLY A 13 -5.54 4.18 -15.79
CA GLY A 13 -5.29 2.74 -15.75
C GLY A 13 -6.50 1.85 -16.00
N PRO A 14 -6.31 0.53 -15.89
CA PRO A 14 -7.40 -0.43 -16.01
C PRO A 14 -8.36 -0.31 -14.82
N ASP A 15 -9.63 -0.63 -15.09
CA ASP A 15 -10.66 -0.74 -14.06
C ASP A 15 -10.64 -2.17 -13.48
N ASN A 16 -9.61 -2.49 -12.71
CA ASN A 16 -9.39 -3.83 -12.15
C ASN A 16 -8.95 -3.78 -10.67
N GLY A 17 -9.12 -2.64 -10.01
CA GLY A 17 -8.74 -2.43 -8.61
C GLY A 17 -7.31 -1.97 -8.37
N VAL A 18 -6.44 -1.89 -9.39
CA VAL A 18 -5.06 -1.39 -9.19
C VAL A 18 -5.01 0.05 -8.64
N LEU A 19 -6.06 0.84 -8.90
CA LEU A 19 -6.17 2.23 -8.45
C LEU A 19 -6.81 2.38 -7.06
N SER A 20 -7.28 1.30 -6.42
CA SER A 20 -8.10 1.39 -5.21
C SER A 20 -7.44 2.19 -4.08
N TYR A 21 -6.15 1.95 -3.79
CA TYR A 21 -5.43 2.63 -2.71
C TYR A 21 -5.15 4.11 -3.00
N ALA A 22 -4.79 4.43 -4.24
CA ALA A 22 -4.57 5.81 -4.64
C ALA A 22 -5.86 6.63 -4.54
N LEU A 23 -7.02 6.00 -4.75
CA LEU A 23 -8.32 6.63 -4.69
C LEU A 23 -8.89 6.68 -3.27
N SER A 24 -8.68 5.65 -2.44
CA SER A 24 -9.24 5.60 -1.09
C SER A 24 -8.65 6.66 -0.16
N ALA A 25 -7.43 7.11 -0.41
CA ALA A 25 -6.78 8.18 0.33
C ALA A 25 -7.43 9.58 0.13
N HIS A 26 -8.33 9.72 -0.86
CA HIS A 26 -8.89 11.01 -1.25
C HIS A 26 -10.42 10.95 -1.38
N ALA A 27 -11.11 11.65 -0.48
CA ALA A 27 -12.57 11.74 -0.49
C ALA A 27 -13.11 12.57 -1.67
N ASP A 28 -12.34 13.53 -2.16
CA ASP A 28 -12.69 14.46 -3.25
C ASP A 28 -12.39 13.90 -4.66
N ARG A 29 -12.21 12.58 -4.76
CA ARG A 29 -11.85 11.92 -6.02
C ARG A 29 -12.92 12.10 -7.09
N ARG A 30 -12.48 12.28 -8.33
CA ARG A 30 -13.32 12.28 -9.54
C ARG A 30 -12.84 11.19 -10.47
N ILE A 31 -13.76 10.39 -11.00
CA ILE A 31 -13.45 9.18 -11.76
C ILE A 31 -14.30 9.19 -13.03
N TYR A 32 -13.65 9.01 -14.18
CA TYR A 32 -14.29 8.99 -15.49
C TYR A 32 -13.86 7.73 -16.26
N ARG A 33 -14.77 7.18 -17.05
CA ARG A 33 -14.47 6.08 -17.97
C ARG A 33 -13.66 6.61 -19.14
N LEU A 34 -12.63 5.87 -19.56
CA LEU A 34 -11.89 6.17 -20.79
C LEU A 34 -12.66 5.63 -21.99
N GLU A 35 -13.52 6.46 -22.55
CA GLU A 35 -14.39 6.10 -23.68
C GLU A 35 -14.25 7.05 -24.88
N ASN A 36 -13.64 8.23 -24.68
CA ASN A 36 -13.37 9.16 -25.77
C ASN A 36 -12.09 8.77 -26.54
N ASP A 37 -12.28 8.14 -27.70
CA ASP A 37 -11.21 7.60 -28.53
C ASP A 37 -10.34 8.68 -29.22
N ALA A 38 -10.77 9.94 -29.23
CA ALA A 38 -9.97 11.07 -29.70
C ALA A 38 -8.68 11.25 -28.89
N PHE A 39 -8.63 10.73 -27.67
CA PHE A 39 -7.46 10.75 -26.79
C PHE A 39 -6.59 9.48 -26.90
N PHE A 40 -6.94 8.53 -27.77
CA PHE A 40 -6.21 7.26 -27.93
C PHE A 40 -5.23 7.33 -29.10
N HIS A 41 -4.19 6.50 -29.03
CA HIS A 41 -3.30 6.28 -30.15
C HIS A 41 -3.85 5.16 -31.04
N ALA A 42 -4.36 5.53 -32.21
CA ALA A 42 -4.88 4.57 -33.19
C ALA A 42 -3.75 3.98 -34.06
N PRO A 43 -3.83 2.69 -34.43
CA PRO A 43 -4.84 1.71 -34.02
C PRO A 43 -4.61 1.19 -32.58
N VAL A 44 -5.70 0.93 -31.86
CA VAL A 44 -5.64 0.39 -30.50
C VAL A 44 -5.37 -1.12 -30.52
N SER A 45 -4.25 -1.54 -29.94
CA SER A 45 -3.91 -2.95 -29.76
C SER A 45 -4.72 -3.60 -28.64
N ARG A 46 -5.21 -4.82 -28.90
CA ARG A 46 -5.92 -5.65 -27.91
C ARG A 46 -5.04 -6.12 -26.75
N THR A 47 -3.72 -6.09 -26.91
CA THR A 47 -2.75 -6.60 -25.91
C THR A 47 -1.91 -5.51 -25.28
N PHE A 48 -2.07 -4.23 -25.68
CA PHE A 48 -1.20 -3.17 -25.20
C PHE A 48 -1.91 -1.82 -24.96
N HIS A 49 -3.02 -1.85 -24.22
CA HIS A 49 -3.73 -0.63 -23.78
C HIS A 49 -2.85 0.35 -22.98
N GLY A 50 -1.78 -0.12 -22.34
CA GLY A 50 -0.80 0.76 -21.69
C GLY A 50 -0.18 1.77 -22.66
N ARG A 51 0.21 1.31 -23.86
CA ARG A 51 0.79 2.15 -24.91
C ARG A 51 -0.28 2.95 -25.64
N ASP A 52 -1.39 2.31 -25.98
CA ASP A 52 -2.34 2.87 -26.94
C ASP A 52 -3.47 3.70 -26.30
N ILE A 53 -3.74 3.51 -25.00
CA ILE A 53 -4.80 4.21 -24.27
C ILE A 53 -4.21 4.97 -23.09
N PHE A 54 -3.53 4.29 -22.15
CA PHE A 54 -3.16 4.91 -20.88
C PHE A 54 -2.07 5.96 -21.02
N ALA A 55 -1.02 5.68 -21.79
CA ALA A 55 0.05 6.63 -22.06
C ALA A 55 -0.42 7.91 -22.77
N PRO A 56 -1.16 7.87 -23.90
CA PRO A 56 -1.62 9.09 -24.57
C PRO A 56 -2.62 9.88 -23.73
N VAL A 57 -3.58 9.22 -23.06
CA VAL A 57 -4.50 9.90 -22.13
C VAL A 57 -3.72 10.61 -21.01
N SER A 58 -2.70 9.95 -20.43
CA SER A 58 -1.85 10.57 -19.41
C SER A 58 -1.10 11.78 -19.94
N ALA A 59 -0.64 11.75 -21.20
CA ALA A 59 0.04 12.87 -21.85
C ALA A 59 -0.91 14.04 -22.13
N HIS A 60 -2.15 13.78 -22.50
CA HIS A 60 -3.16 14.83 -22.68
C HIS A 60 -3.53 15.49 -21.36
N LEU A 61 -3.77 14.70 -20.31
CA LEU A 61 -4.05 15.24 -18.97
C LEU A 61 -2.88 16.06 -18.42
N SER A 62 -1.63 15.60 -18.62
CA SER A 62 -0.44 16.36 -18.19
C SER A 62 -0.25 17.65 -18.99
N SER A 63 -0.80 17.72 -20.20
CA SER A 63 -0.81 18.92 -21.06
C SER A 63 -2.00 19.84 -20.81
N GLY A 64 -2.87 19.53 -19.84
CA GLY A 64 -3.96 20.39 -19.40
C GLY A 64 -5.34 20.06 -20.00
N ALA A 65 -5.51 18.91 -20.67
CA ALA A 65 -6.84 18.44 -21.06
C ALA A 65 -7.74 18.27 -19.83
N ALA A 66 -9.02 18.59 -19.97
CA ALA A 66 -9.95 18.49 -18.86
C ALA A 66 -10.33 17.02 -18.59
N LEU A 67 -10.41 16.64 -17.32
CA LEU A 67 -10.65 15.25 -16.94
C LEU A 67 -12.00 14.71 -17.42
N ASP A 68 -13.02 15.57 -17.47
CA ASP A 68 -14.37 15.25 -17.94
C ASP A 68 -14.48 15.09 -19.46
N GLU A 69 -13.45 15.46 -20.22
CA GLU A 69 -13.38 15.18 -21.66
C GLU A 69 -13.06 13.70 -21.95
N MET A 70 -12.53 12.94 -20.99
CA MET A 70 -12.10 11.55 -21.18
C MET A 70 -13.26 10.57 -21.41
N GLY A 71 -14.46 10.93 -20.96
CA GLY A 71 -15.68 10.13 -21.07
C GLY A 71 -16.65 10.41 -19.92
N PRO A 72 -17.69 9.57 -19.75
CA PRO A 72 -18.69 9.77 -18.70
C PRO A 72 -18.12 9.50 -17.30
N VAL A 73 -18.78 10.05 -16.28
CA VAL A 73 -18.48 9.74 -14.87
C VAL A 73 -18.62 8.24 -14.63
N ALA A 74 -17.66 7.65 -13.92
CA ALA A 74 -17.75 6.26 -13.47
C ALA A 74 -18.40 6.22 -12.08
N GLU A 75 -19.68 5.85 -12.03
CA GLU A 75 -20.40 5.67 -10.75
C GLU A 75 -19.91 4.44 -9.98
N GLU A 76 -19.48 3.42 -10.70
CA GLU A 76 -18.93 2.17 -10.16
C GLU A 76 -17.57 1.88 -10.79
N TYR A 77 -16.64 1.41 -9.95
CA TYR A 77 -15.30 0.98 -10.34
C TYR A 77 -14.85 -0.17 -9.44
N ALA A 78 -13.93 -1.00 -9.94
CA ALA A 78 -13.40 -2.12 -9.20
C ALA A 78 -12.60 -1.65 -7.98
N VAL A 79 -12.93 -2.20 -6.80
CA VAL A 79 -12.24 -1.94 -5.53
C VAL A 79 -11.62 -3.22 -5.00
N ILE A 80 -10.32 -3.18 -4.71
CA ILE A 80 -9.67 -4.19 -3.88
C ILE A 80 -9.65 -3.66 -2.45
N GLU A 81 -10.47 -4.27 -1.60
CA GLU A 81 -10.50 -4.03 -0.17
C GLU A 81 -9.21 -4.53 0.48
N GLN A 82 -8.64 -3.74 1.40
CA GLN A 82 -7.61 -4.22 2.31
C GLN A 82 -8.20 -4.29 3.71
N PRO A 83 -8.02 -5.41 4.43
CA PRO A 83 -8.41 -5.44 5.83
C PRO A 83 -7.61 -4.37 6.58
N ASP A 84 -8.29 -3.52 7.33
CA ASP A 84 -7.65 -2.62 8.27
C ASP A 84 -7.09 -3.40 9.47
N ALA A 85 -6.02 -2.89 10.06
CA ALA A 85 -5.58 -3.39 11.36
C ALA A 85 -6.62 -3.02 12.42
N VAL A 86 -6.97 -3.98 13.27
CA VAL A 86 -7.95 -3.82 14.34
C VAL A 86 -7.23 -3.54 15.65
N SER A 87 -7.53 -2.41 16.28
CA SER A 87 -7.00 -2.05 17.60
C SER A 87 -8.05 -2.20 18.69
N ASP A 88 -7.67 -2.79 19.81
CA ASP A 88 -8.37 -2.68 21.10
C ASP A 88 -7.47 -1.96 22.13
N ALA A 89 -7.88 -1.89 23.39
CA ALA A 89 -7.18 -1.13 24.42
C ALA A 89 -5.75 -1.62 24.73
N ALA A 90 -5.42 -2.88 24.41
CA ALA A 90 -4.14 -3.48 24.75
C ALA A 90 -3.41 -4.11 23.56
N THR A 91 -4.10 -4.24 22.42
CA THR A 91 -3.64 -5.04 21.30
C THR A 91 -3.97 -4.35 19.98
N VAL A 92 -3.07 -4.47 19.00
CA VAL A 92 -3.35 -4.19 17.59
C VAL A 92 -3.11 -5.47 16.81
N ARG A 93 -4.07 -5.87 15.99
CA ARG A 93 -3.98 -7.04 15.12
C ARG A 93 -4.04 -6.58 13.68
N GLY A 94 -3.00 -6.91 12.92
CA GLY A 94 -2.89 -6.65 11.50
C GLY A 94 -2.39 -7.88 10.75
N THR A 95 -1.98 -7.66 9.51
CA THR A 95 -1.41 -8.68 8.65
C THR A 95 -0.20 -8.13 7.89
N VAL A 96 0.69 -9.03 7.47
CA VAL A 96 1.72 -8.72 6.48
C VAL A 96 1.03 -8.47 5.15
N THR A 97 1.23 -7.30 4.56
CA THR A 97 0.61 -6.88 3.30
C THR A 97 1.54 -7.11 2.12
N TYR A 98 2.85 -7.03 2.34
CA TYR A 98 3.86 -7.09 1.30
C TYR A 98 5.21 -7.53 1.87
N ILE A 99 5.95 -8.35 1.12
CA ILE A 99 7.36 -8.65 1.39
C ILE A 99 8.18 -7.89 0.37
N ASP A 100 9.05 -6.99 0.83
CA ASP A 100 9.92 -6.24 -0.07
C ASP A 100 11.05 -7.10 -0.66
N ARG A 101 11.81 -6.53 -1.60
CA ARG A 101 12.92 -7.23 -2.25
C ARG A 101 14.06 -7.64 -1.31
N PHE A 102 14.19 -7.00 -0.14
CA PHE A 102 15.19 -7.33 0.88
C PHE A 102 14.67 -8.43 1.82
N GLY A 103 13.36 -8.68 1.81
CA GLY A 103 12.67 -9.62 2.66
C GLY A 103 12.18 -9.00 3.96
N ASN A 104 12.01 -7.67 4.02
CA ASN A 104 11.29 -7.02 5.11
C ASN A 104 9.78 -7.19 4.91
N ALA A 105 9.06 -7.42 6.00
CA ALA A 105 7.63 -7.63 5.99
C ALA A 105 6.89 -6.34 6.35
N PHE A 106 6.22 -5.75 5.37
CA PHE A 106 5.37 -4.58 5.54
C PHE A 106 4.01 -5.03 6.04
N THR A 107 3.41 -4.26 6.96
CA THR A 107 2.11 -4.58 7.54
C THR A 107 1.09 -3.47 7.28
N ASN A 108 -0.19 -3.75 7.53
CA ASN A 108 -1.27 -2.75 7.57
C ASN A 108 -1.37 -2.03 8.94
N ILE A 109 -0.42 -2.25 9.85
CA ILE A 109 -0.38 -1.59 11.16
C ILE A 109 0.28 -0.21 10.99
N THR A 110 -0.45 0.88 11.15
CA THR A 110 0.08 2.24 10.96
C THR A 110 0.84 2.75 12.19
N ALA A 111 1.62 3.83 12.02
CA ALA A 111 2.27 4.55 13.12
C ALA A 111 1.27 4.96 14.21
N GLY A 112 0.07 5.43 13.83
CA GLY A 112 -0.98 5.80 14.78
C GLY A 112 -1.50 4.61 15.61
N HIS A 113 -1.46 3.39 15.07
CA HIS A 113 -1.75 2.19 15.85
C HIS A 113 -0.64 1.90 16.88
N VAL A 114 0.62 2.07 16.49
CA VAL A 114 1.79 1.88 17.36
C VAL A 114 1.81 2.89 18.51
N GLU A 115 1.58 4.17 18.21
CA GLU A 115 1.50 5.26 19.17
C GLU A 115 0.42 5.03 20.23
N ARG A 116 -0.75 4.53 19.81
CA ARG A 116 -1.86 4.18 20.71
C ARG A 116 -1.48 3.11 21.74
N LEU A 117 -0.54 2.24 21.43
CA LEU A 117 -0.04 1.17 22.31
C LEU A 117 1.27 1.52 23.03
N GLY A 118 1.72 2.78 23.03
CA GLY A 118 2.86 3.21 23.85
C GLY A 118 4.20 2.53 23.54
N GLY A 119 4.41 2.04 22.32
CA GLY A 119 5.72 1.53 21.86
C GLY A 119 6.11 0.12 22.35
N ALA A 120 5.14 -0.69 22.78
CA ALA A 120 5.35 -2.03 23.30
C ALA A 120 5.83 -3.06 22.24
N PRO A 121 6.55 -4.13 22.64
CA PRO A 121 7.22 -5.03 21.70
C PRO A 121 6.25 -5.77 20.79
N VAL A 122 6.66 -5.85 19.53
CA VAL A 122 5.92 -6.42 18.41
C VAL A 122 6.00 -7.93 18.46
N ALA A 123 4.87 -8.63 18.43
CA ALA A 123 4.84 -10.06 18.15
C ALA A 123 4.43 -10.25 16.68
N ALA A 124 5.42 -10.22 15.79
CA ALA A 124 5.25 -10.87 14.50
C ALA A 124 5.24 -12.39 14.74
N ALA A 125 4.34 -13.13 14.10
CA ALA A 125 4.30 -14.58 14.22
C ALA A 125 5.66 -15.19 13.85
N GLY A 126 6.37 -15.72 14.86
CA GLY A 126 7.62 -16.44 14.71
C GLY A 126 8.10 -17.01 16.06
N PRO A 127 8.89 -18.11 16.08
CA PRO A 127 9.10 -18.94 17.30
C PRO A 127 9.91 -18.30 18.45
N ALA A 128 10.34 -17.04 18.35
CA ALA A 128 11.49 -16.52 19.09
C ALA A 128 11.19 -15.48 20.20
N GLY A 129 9.93 -15.15 20.47
CA GLY A 129 9.58 -14.10 21.43
C GLY A 129 9.62 -12.68 20.83
N GLY A 130 9.20 -11.69 21.62
CA GLY A 130 8.86 -10.35 21.15
C GLY A 130 10.02 -9.64 20.43
N ILE A 131 9.70 -9.06 19.26
CA ILE A 131 10.60 -8.27 18.43
C ILE A 131 10.61 -6.83 18.97
N PRO A 132 11.80 -6.22 19.19
CA PRO A 132 11.86 -4.85 19.67
C PRO A 132 11.38 -3.86 18.61
N LEU A 133 10.64 -2.83 19.04
CA LEU A 133 10.36 -1.66 18.23
C LEU A 133 11.57 -0.72 18.32
N CYS A 134 12.12 -0.35 17.17
CA CYS A 134 13.34 0.44 17.02
C CYS A 134 13.07 1.70 16.18
N ALA A 135 13.98 2.66 16.26
CA ALA A 135 13.97 3.85 15.40
C ALA A 135 14.64 3.56 14.05
N CYS A 136 15.65 2.69 14.02
CA CYS A 136 16.35 2.33 12.79
C CYS A 136 16.97 0.93 12.84
N TYR A 137 17.46 0.45 11.69
CA TYR A 137 18.10 -0.86 11.55
C TYR A 137 19.34 -1.05 12.44
N ALA A 138 20.05 0.03 12.77
CA ALA A 138 21.29 -0.02 13.55
C ALA A 138 21.05 -0.21 15.06
N ASP A 139 19.81 -0.13 15.54
CA ASP A 139 19.47 -0.26 16.96
C ASP A 139 19.60 -1.71 17.48
N VAL A 140 19.76 -2.68 16.58
CA VAL A 140 20.01 -4.09 16.90
C VAL A 140 21.27 -4.60 16.20
N ALA A 141 21.88 -5.66 16.71
CA ALA A 141 23.06 -6.24 16.08
C ALA A 141 22.72 -6.81 14.69
N ARG A 142 23.73 -6.88 13.81
CA ARG A 142 23.56 -7.49 12.49
C ARG A 142 23.07 -8.93 12.65
N GLY A 143 21.99 -9.25 11.95
CA GLY A 143 21.33 -10.55 11.99
C GLY A 143 20.14 -10.59 12.95
N ASP A 144 19.95 -9.63 13.83
CA ASP A 144 18.83 -9.63 14.78
C ASP A 144 17.55 -9.07 14.16
N PRO A 145 16.37 -9.60 14.55
CA PRO A 145 15.08 -9.08 14.13
C PRO A 145 14.76 -7.77 14.85
N LEU A 146 14.07 -6.89 14.15
CA LEU A 146 13.55 -5.63 14.66
C LEU A 146 12.22 -5.29 13.98
N ALA A 147 11.46 -4.41 14.60
CA ALA A 147 10.34 -3.75 13.98
C ALA A 147 10.59 -2.24 13.95
N ILE A 148 10.20 -1.56 12.88
CA ILE A 148 10.31 -0.10 12.74
C ILE A 148 9.02 0.45 12.14
N VAL A 149 8.74 1.73 12.38
CA VAL A 149 7.80 2.46 11.53
C VAL A 149 8.57 2.91 10.29
N ASN A 150 8.21 2.37 9.13
CA ASN A 150 8.93 2.62 7.89
C ASN A 150 8.53 3.96 7.24
N SER A 151 9.16 4.26 6.10
CA SER A 151 8.94 5.51 5.36
C SER A 151 7.51 5.70 4.82
N THR A 152 6.69 4.64 4.77
CA THR A 152 5.27 4.73 4.37
C THR A 152 4.34 4.90 5.57
N GLY A 153 4.88 5.04 6.79
CA GLY A 153 4.09 5.22 8.01
C GLY A 153 3.46 3.94 8.54
N CYS A 154 3.95 2.76 8.11
CA CYS A 154 3.47 1.46 8.56
C CYS A 154 4.56 0.71 9.32
N LEU A 155 4.15 -0.20 10.19
CA LEU A 155 5.04 -1.09 10.89
C LEU A 155 5.63 -2.09 9.89
N GLU A 156 6.95 -2.18 9.91
CA GLU A 156 7.76 -3.11 9.13
C GLU A 156 8.53 -4.02 10.09
N ILE A 157 8.55 -5.31 9.78
CA ILE A 157 9.39 -6.30 10.49
C ILE A 157 10.58 -6.64 9.60
N ALA A 158 11.77 -6.45 10.13
CA ALA A 158 13.02 -6.55 9.42
C ALA A 158 14.05 -7.39 10.19
N VAL A 159 15.17 -7.70 9.52
CA VAL A 159 16.37 -8.25 10.15
C VAL A 159 17.55 -7.38 9.74
N ASN A 160 18.31 -6.85 10.70
CA ASN A 160 19.42 -5.96 10.37
C ASN A 160 20.46 -6.70 9.48
N GLY A 161 20.60 -6.26 8.23
CA GLY A 161 21.50 -6.90 7.25
C GLY A 161 21.05 -8.32 6.83
N GLY A 162 19.77 -8.66 6.94
CA GLY A 162 19.20 -9.96 6.58
C GLY A 162 17.78 -9.87 6.02
N SER A 163 17.13 -11.03 5.88
CA SER A 163 15.75 -11.16 5.40
C SER A 163 14.86 -11.66 6.53
N ALA A 164 13.86 -10.86 6.92
CA ALA A 164 12.86 -11.27 7.91
C ALA A 164 11.97 -12.40 7.38
N ALA A 165 11.53 -12.32 6.12
CA ALA A 165 10.77 -13.38 5.46
C ALA A 165 11.46 -14.75 5.56
N ARG A 166 12.78 -14.81 5.27
CA ARG A 166 13.53 -16.07 5.37
C ARG A 166 13.82 -16.47 6.82
N LYS A 167 14.23 -15.54 7.68
CA LYS A 167 14.67 -15.85 9.05
C LYS A 167 13.49 -16.21 9.97
N LEU A 168 12.36 -15.53 9.80
CA LEU A 168 11.17 -15.66 10.63
C LEU A 168 10.06 -16.47 9.96
N GLY A 169 10.20 -16.80 8.67
CA GLY A 169 9.20 -17.55 7.91
C GLY A 169 7.98 -16.73 7.51
N LEU A 170 8.11 -15.40 7.41
CA LEU A 170 6.99 -14.49 7.11
C LEU A 170 6.65 -14.47 5.61
N ALA A 171 5.35 -14.43 5.33
CA ALA A 171 4.75 -14.28 4.02
C ALA A 171 3.60 -13.25 4.04
N ALA A 172 3.21 -12.77 2.86
CA ALA A 172 2.03 -11.93 2.74
C ALA A 172 0.77 -12.69 3.18
N GLY A 173 -0.08 -12.03 3.97
CA GLY A 173 -1.26 -12.62 4.61
C GLY A 173 -1.02 -13.10 6.03
N ASP A 174 0.22 -13.23 6.49
CA ASP A 174 0.51 -13.70 7.84
C ASP A 174 -0.01 -12.71 8.90
N PRO A 175 -0.57 -13.21 10.01
CA PRO A 175 -1.05 -12.35 11.09
C PRO A 175 0.11 -11.71 11.86
N VAL A 176 -0.08 -10.45 12.25
CA VAL A 176 0.86 -9.69 13.09
C VAL A 176 0.09 -9.09 14.26
N SER A 177 0.64 -9.17 15.47
CA SER A 177 0.06 -8.51 16.63
C SER A 177 1.06 -7.64 17.39
N LEU A 178 0.57 -6.51 17.88
CA LEU A 178 1.24 -5.67 18.86
C LEU A 178 0.50 -5.79 20.18
N THR A 179 1.23 -5.97 21.28
CA THR A 179 0.63 -6.08 22.60
C THR A 179 1.41 -5.24 23.59
N LEU A 180 0.71 -4.50 24.46
CA LEU A 180 1.32 -3.82 25.60
C LEU A 180 2.11 -4.82 26.47
N LYS A 181 3.41 -4.57 26.68
CA LYS A 181 4.13 -5.25 27.77
C LYS A 181 3.57 -4.70 29.07
N ARG A 182 2.88 -5.55 29.84
CA ARG A 182 2.58 -5.22 31.23
C ARG A 182 3.91 -5.13 31.99
N ALA A 183 4.12 -4.01 32.67
CA ALA A 183 5.20 -3.83 33.64
C ALA A 183 5.05 -4.84 34.79
#